data_AF-A0A7Y4TTR8-F1
#
_entry.id   AF-A0A7Y4TTR8-F1
#
_cell.length_a   1.000
_cell.length_b   1.000
_cell.length_c   1.000
_cell.angle_alpha   90.00
_cell.angle_beta   90.00
_cell.angle_gamma   90.00
#
_symmetry.space_group_name_H-M   'P 1'
#
loop_
_entity.id
_entity.type
_entity.pdbx_description
1 polymer ?
#
loop_
_entity_poly.entity_id
_entity_poly.type
_entity_poly.pdbx_seq_one_letter_code
_entity_poly.pdbx_strand_id
1 'polypeptide(L)'
;MKKGGGKIWTMGSSALILAAGLKLYYSTASVNDLLWVLAPTKLLVELATGETFRFESYAGYMNADHSFLIAASCSGVNFFITAFLMLALVPLFKRRKENVRYVELPVALLAAYVATILANAVRICVALRLQRMNADLIWVNPEQLHRFEGIFIYFGFLLILFVVSEGFRGNYESRSSDYLLSLKRIALPLAIYWGTTLGIPLANGAYRQGTVFWEHCLFVLLTPLVLLLPLSIFRLLKATNKTVGVYGVIRSIH
;
A
#
# COMPACT_ATOMS: atom_id res chain seq x y z
N MET A 1 13.76 -25.94 -25.35
CA MET A 1 12.64 -25.17 -24.76
C MET A 1 13.16 -24.27 -23.63
N LYS A 2 13.46 -22.99 -23.92
CA LYS A 2 14.00 -21.99 -22.95
C LYS A 2 13.29 -20.62 -23.08
N LYS A 3 12.08 -20.57 -23.65
CA LYS A 3 11.36 -19.34 -24.03
C LYS A 3 10.66 -18.59 -22.87
N GLY A 4 10.57 -19.18 -21.67
CA GLY A 4 9.87 -18.55 -20.52
C GLY A 4 10.68 -17.46 -19.79
N GLY A 5 12.01 -17.63 -19.70
CA GLY A 5 12.85 -16.72 -18.90
C GLY A 5 12.90 -15.29 -19.44
N GLY A 6 13.04 -15.10 -20.76
CA GLY A 6 13.14 -13.76 -21.37
C GLY A 6 11.90 -12.88 -21.18
N LYS A 7 10.71 -13.47 -21.12
CA LYS A 7 9.46 -12.73 -20.89
C LYS A 7 9.36 -12.18 -19.47
N ILE A 8 9.83 -12.95 -18.49
CA ILE A 8 9.82 -12.54 -17.07
C ILE A 8 10.71 -11.32 -16.87
N TRP A 9 11.93 -11.35 -17.42
CA TRP A 9 12.87 -10.23 -17.34
C TRP A 9 12.33 -8.98 -18.05
N THR A 10 11.77 -9.13 -19.26
CA THR A 10 11.21 -7.99 -19.99
C THR A 10 10.04 -7.37 -19.24
N MET A 11 9.10 -8.17 -18.73
CA MET A 11 7.96 -7.65 -17.96
C MET A 11 8.38 -6.98 -16.64
N GLY A 12 9.33 -7.58 -15.92
CA GLY A 12 9.88 -7.01 -14.69
C GLY A 12 10.56 -5.66 -14.93
N SER A 13 11.42 -5.58 -15.96
CA SER A 13 12.06 -4.32 -16.35
C SER A 13 11.04 -3.27 -16.81
N SER A 14 10.03 -3.65 -17.59
CA SER A 14 8.96 -2.73 -17.98
C SER A 14 8.19 -2.18 -16.78
N ALA A 15 7.87 -3.02 -15.78
CA ALA A 15 7.22 -2.57 -14.56
C ALA A 15 8.08 -1.56 -13.77
N LEU A 16 9.38 -1.82 -13.65
CA LEU A 16 10.31 -0.91 -12.98
C LEU A 16 10.48 0.41 -13.73
N ILE A 17 10.57 0.38 -15.06
CA ILE A 17 10.67 1.59 -15.90
C ILE A 17 9.41 2.44 -15.77
N LEU A 18 8.22 1.82 -15.83
CA LEU A 18 6.95 2.53 -15.64
C LEU A 18 6.85 3.16 -14.25
N ALA A 19 7.22 2.42 -13.21
CA ALA A 19 7.24 2.92 -11.84
C ALA A 19 8.21 4.09 -11.66
N ALA A 20 9.41 4.00 -12.24
CA ALA A 20 10.40 5.07 -12.22
C ALA A 20 9.91 6.31 -12.99
N GLY A 21 9.34 6.12 -14.19
CA GLY A 21 8.76 7.20 -14.99
C GLY A 21 7.62 7.92 -14.26
N LEU A 22 6.70 7.16 -13.65
CA LEU A 22 5.62 7.72 -12.84
C LEU A 22 6.16 8.48 -11.62
N LYS A 23 7.23 7.97 -10.99
CA LYS A 23 7.87 8.65 -9.86
C LYS A 23 8.55 9.95 -10.27
N LEU A 24 9.26 9.95 -11.39
CA LEU A 24 9.92 11.15 -11.93
C LEU A 24 8.89 12.21 -12.30
N TYR A 25 7.83 11.82 -13.01
CA TYR A 25 6.70 12.69 -13.30
C TYR A 25 6.10 13.28 -12.01
N TYR A 26 5.81 12.45 -11.02
CA TYR A 26 5.27 12.90 -9.73
C TYR A 26 6.19 13.86 -8.99
N SER A 27 7.51 13.69 -9.10
CA SER A 27 8.47 14.56 -8.40
C SER A 27 8.50 16.00 -8.88
N THR A 28 8.03 16.26 -10.11
CA THR A 28 7.94 17.60 -10.71
C THR A 28 6.51 18.05 -10.96
N ALA A 29 5.52 17.20 -10.68
CA ALA A 29 4.11 17.45 -10.96
C ALA A 29 3.53 18.52 -10.04
N SER A 30 2.83 19.49 -10.62
CA SER A 30 1.95 20.40 -9.88
C SER A 30 0.64 19.71 -9.50
N VAL A 31 -0.16 20.34 -8.65
CA VAL A 31 -1.50 19.81 -8.32
C VAL A 31 -2.40 19.69 -9.57
N ASN A 32 -2.24 20.60 -10.54
CA ASN A 32 -2.99 20.55 -11.81
C ASN A 32 -2.68 19.28 -12.60
N ASP A 33 -1.42 18.83 -12.57
CA ASP A 33 -0.98 17.62 -13.24
C ASP A 33 -1.54 16.36 -12.57
N LEU A 34 -1.91 16.44 -11.29
CA LEU A 34 -2.40 15.32 -10.50
C LEU A 34 -3.93 15.22 -10.46
N LEU A 35 -4.63 16.03 -11.25
CA LEU A 35 -6.10 16.01 -11.30
C LEU A 35 -6.69 14.67 -11.73
N TRP A 36 -5.97 13.90 -12.55
CA TRP A 36 -6.43 12.57 -12.98
C TRP A 36 -6.65 11.61 -11.80
N VAL A 37 -5.88 11.72 -10.72
CA VAL A 37 -6.07 10.90 -9.50
C VAL A 37 -6.85 11.66 -8.43
N LEU A 38 -6.65 12.99 -8.33
CA LEU A 38 -7.30 13.81 -7.31
C LEU A 38 -8.79 14.01 -7.58
N ALA A 39 -9.21 14.27 -8.82
CA ALA A 39 -10.61 14.49 -9.16
C ALA A 39 -11.51 13.28 -8.83
N PRO A 40 -11.21 12.03 -9.25
CA PRO A 40 -12.04 10.90 -8.87
C PRO A 40 -11.98 10.62 -7.36
N THR A 41 -10.83 10.85 -6.70
CA THR A 41 -10.74 10.72 -5.25
C THR A 41 -11.65 11.74 -4.55
N LYS A 42 -11.61 13.01 -4.98
CA LYS A 42 -12.43 14.11 -4.46
C LYS A 42 -13.91 13.77 -4.54
N LEU A 43 -14.37 13.23 -5.67
CA LEU A 43 -15.77 12.80 -5.81
C LEU A 43 -16.16 11.75 -4.77
N LEU A 44 -15.31 10.74 -4.51
CA LEU A 44 -15.61 9.75 -3.48
C LEU A 44 -15.62 10.35 -2.07
N VAL A 45 -14.75 11.32 -1.79
CA VAL A 45 -14.72 12.02 -0.51
C VAL A 45 -16.01 12.82 -0.32
N GLU A 46 -16.40 13.64 -1.30
CA GLU A 46 -17.65 14.42 -1.24
C GLU A 46 -18.87 13.51 -1.04
N LEU A 47 -18.94 12.39 -1.75
CA LEU A 47 -19.99 11.40 -1.57
C LEU A 47 -20.01 10.77 -0.17
N ALA A 48 -18.83 10.54 0.42
CA ALA A 48 -18.70 9.88 1.71
C ALA A 48 -18.88 10.82 2.91
N THR A 49 -18.54 12.10 2.77
CA THR A 49 -18.55 13.07 3.87
C THR A 49 -19.67 14.10 3.78
N GLY A 50 -20.22 14.33 2.58
CA GLY A 50 -21.16 15.43 2.31
C GLY A 50 -20.49 16.80 2.19
N GLU A 51 -19.16 16.87 2.30
CA GLU A 51 -18.41 18.11 2.13
C GLU A 51 -18.34 18.53 0.65
N THR A 52 -18.07 19.81 0.40
CA THR A 52 -17.87 20.32 -0.96
C THR A 52 -16.48 20.89 -1.11
N PHE A 53 -15.74 20.43 -2.10
CA PHE A 53 -14.41 20.94 -2.40
C PHE A 53 -14.40 21.75 -3.69
N ARG A 54 -13.82 22.95 -3.61
CA ARG A 54 -13.58 23.83 -4.75
C ARG A 54 -12.11 23.81 -5.10
N PHE A 55 -11.83 23.87 -6.40
CA PHE A 55 -10.45 23.90 -6.86
C PHE A 55 -9.91 25.32 -6.72
N GLU A 56 -8.85 25.48 -5.92
CA GLU A 56 -8.06 26.70 -5.82
C GLU A 56 -6.78 26.53 -6.63
N SER A 57 -6.59 27.44 -7.59
CA SER A 57 -5.45 27.44 -8.50
C SER A 57 -4.14 27.29 -7.73
N TYR A 58 -3.34 26.30 -8.12
CA TYR A 58 -2.01 25.97 -7.57
C TYR A 58 -1.97 25.41 -6.14
N ALA A 59 -3.05 25.50 -5.37
CA ALA A 59 -3.13 24.92 -4.01
C ALA A 59 -3.75 23.51 -4.01
N GLY A 60 -4.84 23.32 -4.77
CA GLY A 60 -5.58 22.06 -4.85
C GLY A 60 -7.05 22.20 -4.49
N TYR A 61 -7.65 21.14 -3.95
CA TYR A 61 -9.08 21.15 -3.60
C TYR A 61 -9.26 21.61 -2.15
N MET A 62 -9.85 22.78 -1.96
CA MET A 62 -10.09 23.40 -0.66
C MET A 62 -11.56 23.19 -0.25
N ASN A 63 -11.78 22.85 1.02
CA ASN A 63 -13.13 22.73 1.56
C ASN A 63 -13.80 24.12 1.67
N ALA A 64 -15.14 24.18 1.64
CA ALA A 64 -15.91 25.43 1.73
C ALA A 64 -15.57 26.28 2.96
N ASP A 65 -15.30 25.63 4.10
CA ASP A 65 -14.94 26.30 5.35
C ASP A 65 -13.45 26.65 5.45
N HIS A 66 -12.68 26.45 4.39
CA HIS A 66 -11.22 26.68 4.32
C HIS A 66 -10.40 25.94 5.41
N SER A 67 -10.97 24.90 6.03
CA SER A 67 -10.30 24.16 7.09
C SER A 67 -9.35 23.09 6.57
N PHE A 68 -9.63 22.50 5.39
CA PHE A 68 -8.90 21.35 4.87
C PHE A 68 -8.57 21.50 3.38
N LEU A 69 -7.30 21.30 3.05
CA LEU A 69 -6.77 21.36 1.70
C LEU A 69 -6.30 19.97 1.24
N ILE A 70 -6.85 19.47 0.13
CA ILE A 70 -6.35 18.31 -0.58
C ILE A 70 -5.26 18.79 -1.55
N ALA A 71 -4.02 18.77 -1.09
CA ALA A 71 -2.83 19.17 -1.85
C ALA A 71 -2.22 17.99 -2.65
N ALA A 72 -1.13 18.24 -3.38
CA ALA A 72 -0.40 17.22 -4.14
C ALA A 72 0.07 16.04 -3.26
N SER A 73 0.39 16.30 -1.99
CA SER A 73 0.76 15.29 -0.99
C SER A 73 -0.36 14.29 -0.67
N CYS A 74 -1.61 14.67 -0.96
CA CYS A 74 -2.81 13.85 -0.83
C CYS A 74 -3.15 13.10 -2.12
N SER A 75 -2.28 13.06 -3.14
CA SER A 75 -2.59 12.41 -4.42
C SER A 75 -2.55 10.88 -4.40
N GLY A 76 -1.88 10.28 -3.42
CA GLY A 76 -1.74 8.82 -3.34
C GLY A 76 -0.82 8.19 -4.40
N VAL A 77 -0.13 8.97 -5.24
CA VAL A 77 0.72 8.44 -6.33
C VAL A 77 1.84 7.53 -5.82
N ASN A 78 2.40 7.82 -4.65
CA ASN A 78 3.38 6.92 -4.03
C ASN A 78 2.78 5.54 -3.73
N PHE A 79 1.57 5.50 -3.17
CA PHE A 79 0.86 4.25 -2.94
C PHE A 79 0.51 3.56 -4.26
N PHE A 80 0.12 4.30 -5.28
CA PHE A 80 -0.12 3.75 -6.62
C PHE A 80 1.10 3.01 -7.17
N ILE A 81 2.28 3.63 -7.10
CA ILE A 81 3.55 3.02 -7.52
C ILE A 81 3.81 1.73 -6.71
N THR A 82 3.67 1.79 -5.38
CA THR A 82 3.88 0.63 -4.50
C THR A 82 2.91 -0.51 -4.81
N ALA A 83 1.62 -0.21 -4.97
CA ALA A 83 0.57 -1.17 -5.29
C ALA A 83 0.80 -1.81 -6.67
N PHE A 84 1.18 -1.01 -7.66
CA PHE A 84 1.52 -1.48 -9.01
C PHE A 84 2.72 -2.43 -8.99
N LEU A 85 3.81 -2.04 -8.34
CA LEU A 85 5.01 -2.88 -8.22
C LEU A 85 4.70 -4.19 -7.47
N MET A 86 3.85 -4.12 -6.44
CA MET A 86 3.41 -5.30 -5.71
C MET A 86 2.63 -6.26 -6.62
N LEU A 87 1.65 -5.77 -7.37
CA LEU A 87 0.86 -6.60 -8.30
C LEU A 87 1.67 -7.11 -9.50
N ALA A 88 2.66 -6.37 -9.97
CA ALA A 88 3.46 -6.71 -11.14
C ALA A 88 4.64 -7.64 -10.82
N LEU A 89 5.36 -7.43 -9.72
CA LEU A 89 6.61 -8.16 -9.42
C LEU A 89 6.41 -9.42 -8.58
N VAL A 90 5.48 -9.40 -7.61
CA VAL A 90 5.22 -10.59 -6.76
C VAL A 90 4.92 -11.85 -7.57
N PRO A 91 4.08 -11.79 -8.63
CA PRO A 91 3.81 -12.97 -9.46
C PRO A 91 5.05 -13.47 -10.18
N LEU A 92 5.90 -12.57 -10.66
CA LEU A 92 7.11 -12.91 -11.40
C LEU A 92 8.11 -13.68 -10.52
N PHE A 93 8.21 -13.32 -9.24
CA PHE A 93 9.08 -14.03 -8.30
C PHE A 93 8.59 -15.45 -7.99
N LYS A 94 7.26 -15.66 -7.96
CA LYS A 94 6.65 -16.97 -7.68
C LYS A 94 6.62 -17.87 -8.91
N ARG A 95 6.27 -17.32 -10.07
CA ARG A 95 6.03 -18.06 -11.33
C ARG A 95 7.29 -18.22 -12.18
N ARG A 96 8.44 -18.52 -11.55
CA ARG A 96 9.77 -18.52 -12.20
C ARG A 96 9.89 -19.45 -13.44
N LYS A 97 8.89 -20.30 -13.71
CA LYS A 97 8.84 -21.24 -14.84
C LYS A 97 7.57 -21.17 -15.72
N GLU A 98 6.58 -20.32 -15.41
CA GLU A 98 5.31 -20.27 -16.16
C GLU A 98 5.32 -19.21 -17.28
N ASN A 99 4.40 -19.37 -18.25
CA ASN A 99 4.23 -18.43 -19.36
C ASN A 99 3.41 -17.21 -18.89
N VAL A 100 4.12 -16.15 -18.48
CA VAL A 100 3.52 -14.87 -18.11
C VAL A 100 2.89 -14.19 -19.32
N ARG A 101 1.69 -13.63 -19.16
CA ARG A 101 0.99 -12.91 -20.23
C ARG A 101 1.23 -11.40 -20.11
N TYR A 102 1.57 -10.74 -21.22
CA TYR A 102 1.75 -9.28 -21.23
C TYR A 102 0.53 -8.48 -20.76
N VAL A 103 -0.68 -9.06 -20.85
CA VAL A 103 -1.92 -8.45 -20.34
C VAL A 103 -1.93 -8.29 -18.81
N GLU A 104 -1.09 -9.05 -18.08
CA GLU A 104 -1.01 -8.95 -16.62
C GLU A 104 -0.49 -7.58 -16.16
N LEU A 105 0.36 -6.92 -16.97
CA LEU A 105 0.93 -5.61 -16.63
C LEU A 105 -0.11 -4.47 -16.66
N PRO A 106 -0.89 -4.25 -17.75
CA PRO A 106 -1.93 -3.22 -17.74
C PRO A 106 -3.06 -3.54 -16.75
N VAL A 107 -3.38 -4.81 -16.51
CA VAL A 107 -4.35 -5.20 -15.47
C VAL A 107 -3.83 -4.84 -14.08
N ALA A 108 -2.54 -5.09 -13.79
CA ALA A 108 -1.93 -4.69 -12.53
C ALA A 108 -1.94 -3.15 -12.35
N LEU A 109 -1.66 -2.41 -13.42
CA LEU A 109 -1.69 -0.94 -13.40
C LEU A 109 -3.11 -0.42 -13.12
N LEU A 110 -4.13 -0.94 -13.82
CA LEU A 110 -5.52 -0.55 -13.60
C LEU A 110 -5.99 -0.90 -12.19
N ALA A 111 -5.69 -2.11 -11.70
CA ALA A 111 -6.05 -2.54 -10.35
C ALA A 111 -5.38 -1.67 -9.27
N ALA A 112 -4.10 -1.32 -9.46
CA ALA A 112 -3.40 -0.43 -8.55
C ALA A 112 -3.98 1.00 -8.58
N TYR A 113 -4.41 1.48 -9.75
CA TYR A 113 -5.05 2.79 -9.88
C TYR A 113 -6.39 2.85 -9.13
N VAL A 114 -7.25 1.85 -9.33
CA VAL A 114 -8.53 1.73 -8.59
C VAL A 114 -8.28 1.63 -7.08
N ALA A 115 -7.34 0.78 -6.66
CA ALA A 115 -6.98 0.66 -5.26
C ALA A 115 -6.47 1.99 -4.67
N THR A 116 -5.76 2.79 -5.47
CA THR A 116 -5.27 4.12 -5.05
C THR A 116 -6.40 5.08 -4.79
N ILE A 117 -7.36 5.20 -5.72
CA ILE A 117 -8.52 6.08 -5.54
C ILE A 117 -9.27 5.71 -4.24
N LEU A 118 -9.51 4.42 -4.01
CA LEU A 118 -10.22 3.95 -2.81
C LEU A 118 -9.43 4.21 -1.52
N ALA A 119 -8.16 3.81 -1.49
CA ALA A 119 -7.31 3.99 -0.30
C ALA A 119 -7.13 5.48 0.03
N ASN A 120 -6.94 6.31 -0.99
CA ASN A 120 -6.73 7.74 -0.84
C ASN A 120 -8.02 8.47 -0.43
N ALA A 121 -9.19 8.03 -0.90
CA ALA A 121 -10.46 8.57 -0.43
C ALA A 121 -10.67 8.26 1.06
N VAL A 122 -10.41 7.02 1.49
CA VAL A 122 -10.48 6.64 2.91
C VAL A 122 -9.50 7.47 3.75
N ARG A 123 -8.27 7.66 3.26
CA ARG A 123 -7.26 8.51 3.90
C ARG A 123 -7.78 9.93 4.12
N ILE A 124 -8.26 10.59 3.06
CA ILE A 124 -8.77 11.96 3.17
C ILE A 124 -9.98 12.02 4.12
N CYS A 125 -10.92 11.08 4.06
CA CYS A 125 -12.06 11.02 4.98
C CYS A 125 -11.62 10.87 6.45
N VAL A 126 -10.62 10.03 6.72
CA VAL A 126 -10.06 9.86 8.07
C VAL A 126 -9.35 11.13 8.53
N ALA A 127 -8.55 11.75 7.65
CA ALA A 127 -7.87 13.01 7.94
C ALA A 127 -8.86 14.16 8.27
N LEU A 128 -9.97 14.29 7.52
CA LEU A 128 -11.03 15.24 7.79
C LEU A 128 -11.67 15.01 9.17
N ARG A 129 -11.93 13.75 9.53
CA ARG A 129 -12.50 13.40 10.85
C ARG A 129 -11.52 13.69 11.98
N LEU A 130 -10.25 13.32 11.83
CA LEU A 130 -9.20 13.59 12.81
C LEU A 130 -9.02 15.08 13.05
N GLN A 131 -9.07 15.89 11.99
CA GLN A 131 -9.00 17.34 12.11
C GLN A 131 -10.15 17.91 12.96
N ARG A 132 -11.37 17.41 12.77
CA ARG A 132 -12.55 17.86 13.54
C ARG A 132 -12.51 17.46 15.01
N MET A 133 -11.80 16.39 15.35
CA MET A 133 -11.73 15.87 16.72
C MET A 133 -10.82 16.70 17.65
N ASN A 134 -10.35 17.88 17.21
CA ASN A 134 -9.37 18.74 17.88
C ASN A 134 -8.09 17.96 18.26
N ALA A 135 -7.05 18.12 17.44
CA ALA A 135 -5.74 17.52 17.68
C ALA A 135 -5.16 17.87 19.07
N ASP A 136 -5.60 18.96 19.70
CA ASP A 136 -5.17 19.38 21.05
C ASP A 136 -5.54 18.38 22.16
N LEU A 137 -6.55 17.53 21.95
CA LEU A 137 -6.91 16.46 22.89
C LEU A 137 -5.96 15.26 22.83
N ILE A 138 -5.20 15.13 21.75
CA ILE A 138 -4.26 14.04 21.51
C ILE A 138 -2.86 14.62 21.68
N TRP A 139 -2.10 14.18 22.67
CA TRP A 139 -0.72 14.62 22.92
C TRP A 139 0.27 14.08 21.86
N VAL A 140 -0.04 14.28 20.57
CA VAL A 140 0.74 13.81 19.42
C VAL A 140 0.82 14.94 18.40
N ASN A 141 2.03 15.21 17.91
CA ASN A 141 2.27 16.24 16.91
C ASN A 141 1.39 15.97 15.64
N PRO A 142 0.66 16.97 15.10
CA PRO A 142 -0.17 16.83 13.90
C PRO A 142 0.56 16.19 12.71
N GLU A 143 1.83 16.50 12.50
CA GLU A 143 2.63 15.90 11.42
C GLU A 143 2.89 14.41 11.63
N GLN A 144 3.13 14.00 12.88
CA GLN A 144 3.34 12.59 13.24
C GLN A 144 2.03 11.81 13.08
N LEU A 145 0.90 12.40 13.50
CA LEU A 145 -0.41 11.81 13.33
C LEU A 145 -0.75 11.61 11.84
N HIS A 146 -0.51 12.63 11.01
CA HIS A 146 -0.72 12.53 9.56
C HIS A 146 0.18 11.47 8.91
N ARG A 147 1.44 11.36 9.35
CA ARG A 147 2.37 10.33 8.85
C ARG A 147 1.90 8.93 9.26
N PHE A 148 1.51 8.74 10.52
CA PHE A 148 0.99 7.47 11.02
C PHE A 148 -0.29 7.06 10.30
N GLU A 149 -1.24 7.98 10.15
CA GLU A 149 -2.50 7.80 9.44
C GLU A 149 -2.27 7.33 7.99
N GLY A 150 -1.37 8.01 7.27
CA GLY A 150 -1.01 7.63 5.91
C GLY A 150 -0.41 6.23 5.83
N ILE A 151 0.51 5.87 6.73
CA ILE A 151 1.11 4.53 6.76
C ILE A 151 0.04 3.48 7.11
N PHE A 152 -0.80 3.75 8.11
CA PHE A 152 -1.84 2.85 8.57
C PHE A 152 -2.79 2.46 7.43
N ILE A 153 -3.30 3.46 6.72
CA ILE A 153 -4.28 3.25 5.65
C ILE A 153 -3.61 2.64 4.43
N TYR A 154 -2.50 3.21 3.94
CA TYR A 154 -1.86 2.69 2.73
C TYR A 154 -1.29 1.30 2.90
N PHE A 155 -0.60 1.01 4.01
CA PHE A 155 -0.09 -0.33 4.25
C PHE A 155 -1.23 -1.33 4.46
N GLY A 156 -2.29 -0.95 5.19
CA GLY A 156 -3.50 -1.77 5.35
C GLY A 156 -4.14 -2.13 4.00
N PHE A 157 -4.35 -1.15 3.12
CA PHE A 157 -4.86 -1.38 1.77
C PHE A 157 -3.90 -2.20 0.91
N LEU A 158 -2.58 -2.03 1.05
CA LEU A 158 -1.59 -2.85 0.35
C LEU A 158 -1.71 -4.33 0.75
N LEU A 159 -1.91 -4.61 2.04
CA LEU A 159 -2.12 -5.97 2.54
C LEU A 159 -3.43 -6.57 2.04
N ILE A 160 -4.53 -5.81 2.06
CA ILE A 160 -5.83 -6.25 1.51
C ILE A 160 -5.66 -6.58 0.03
N LEU A 161 -5.06 -5.67 -0.74
CA LEU A 161 -4.82 -5.85 -2.17
C LEU A 161 -3.96 -7.09 -2.44
N PHE A 162 -2.92 -7.30 -1.64
CA PHE A 162 -2.09 -8.50 -1.72
C PHE A 162 -2.91 -9.78 -1.47
N VAL A 163 -3.67 -9.83 -0.37
CA VAL A 163 -4.50 -11.01 -0.02
C VAL A 163 -5.56 -11.28 -1.08
N VAL A 164 -6.24 -10.25 -1.58
CA VAL A 164 -7.24 -10.37 -2.64
C VAL A 164 -6.59 -10.88 -3.93
N SER A 165 -5.44 -10.32 -4.32
CA SER A 165 -4.72 -10.74 -5.51
C SER A 165 -4.25 -12.20 -5.42
N GLU A 166 -3.86 -12.66 -4.24
CA GLU A 166 -3.49 -14.04 -3.98
C GLU A 166 -4.72 -14.96 -3.95
N GLY A 167 -5.86 -14.50 -3.43
CA GLY A 167 -7.12 -15.23 -3.46
C GLY A 167 -7.60 -15.51 -4.88
N PHE A 168 -7.58 -14.49 -5.75
CA PHE A 168 -7.91 -14.65 -7.17
C PHE A 168 -6.94 -15.60 -7.90
N ARG A 169 -5.68 -15.69 -7.45
CA ARG A 169 -4.67 -16.58 -8.03
C ARG A 169 -4.66 -17.99 -7.42
N GLY A 170 -5.12 -18.11 -6.18
CA GLY A 170 -5.00 -19.28 -5.31
C GLY A 170 -6.01 -20.39 -5.55
N ASN A 171 -7.00 -20.19 -6.44
CA ASN A 171 -7.89 -21.26 -6.89
C ASN A 171 -7.18 -22.34 -7.75
N TYR A 172 -5.87 -22.22 -8.00
CA TYR A 172 -5.12 -23.14 -8.87
C TYR A 172 -4.07 -24.04 -8.18
N GLU A 173 -3.65 -23.78 -6.93
CA GLU A 173 -2.70 -24.68 -6.24
C GLU A 173 -2.99 -24.79 -4.74
N SER A 174 -3.72 -25.84 -4.38
CA SER A 174 -3.86 -26.34 -3.02
C SER A 174 -2.66 -27.22 -2.66
N ARG A 175 -1.85 -26.84 -1.66
CA ARG A 175 -1.13 -27.81 -0.79
C ARG A 175 -0.58 -27.18 0.51
N SER A 176 -1.40 -27.23 1.57
CA SER A 176 -1.10 -27.83 2.89
C SER A 176 0.28 -27.64 3.57
N SER A 177 0.93 -26.48 3.45
CA SER A 177 2.05 -26.10 4.35
C SER A 177 1.97 -24.60 4.72
N ASP A 178 0.89 -24.24 5.42
CA ASP A 178 0.30 -22.89 5.33
C ASP A 178 0.74 -21.84 6.38
N TYR A 179 1.59 -22.17 7.35
CA TYR A 179 1.91 -21.22 8.43
C TYR A 179 3.23 -20.47 8.22
N LEU A 180 4.37 -21.16 8.00
CA LEU A 180 5.66 -20.51 7.75
C LEU A 180 5.76 -19.86 6.36
N LEU A 181 5.04 -20.42 5.36
CA LEU A 181 4.86 -19.76 4.06
C LEU A 181 4.03 -18.47 4.16
N SER A 182 3.15 -18.36 5.18
CA SER A 182 2.28 -17.20 5.40
C SER A 182 3.05 -15.94 5.81
N LEU A 183 4.11 -16.09 6.62
CA LEU A 183 4.97 -14.96 7.02
C LEU A 183 5.84 -14.48 5.86
N LYS A 184 6.41 -15.41 5.07
CA LYS A 184 7.14 -15.05 3.83
C LYS A 184 6.22 -14.37 2.80
N ARG A 185 4.94 -14.73 2.76
CA ARG A 185 3.94 -14.07 1.89
C ARG A 185 3.70 -12.61 2.29
N ILE A 186 3.65 -12.30 3.58
CA ILE A 186 3.49 -10.93 4.10
C ILE A 186 4.80 -10.12 3.99
N ALA A 187 5.96 -10.78 4.02
CA ALA A 187 7.25 -10.12 3.84
C ALA A 187 7.39 -9.47 2.45
N LEU A 188 6.68 -9.96 1.43
CA LEU A 188 6.72 -9.39 0.08
C LEU A 188 6.11 -7.99 -0.04
N PRO A 189 4.83 -7.73 0.34
CA PRO A 189 4.28 -6.39 0.34
C PRO A 189 5.05 -5.45 1.27
N LEU A 190 5.57 -5.96 2.39
CA LEU A 190 6.43 -5.18 3.30
C LEU A 190 7.75 -4.76 2.63
N ALA A 191 8.45 -5.68 1.96
CA ALA A 191 9.69 -5.40 1.25
C ALA A 191 9.48 -4.41 0.10
N ILE A 192 8.39 -4.55 -0.66
CA ILE A 192 8.07 -3.61 -1.75
C ILE A 192 7.72 -2.24 -1.18
N TYR A 193 6.91 -2.20 -0.11
CA TYR A 193 6.59 -0.97 0.60
C TYR A 193 7.87 -0.24 1.03
N TRP A 194 8.74 -0.88 1.82
CA TRP A 194 10.01 -0.29 2.26
C TRP A 194 10.92 0.09 1.09
N GLY A 195 11.03 -0.74 0.05
CA GLY A 195 11.82 -0.42 -1.13
C GLY A 195 11.36 0.87 -1.79
N THR A 196 10.05 1.09 -1.89
CA THR A 196 9.49 2.32 -2.48
C THR A 196 9.53 3.53 -1.55
N THR A 197 9.30 3.36 -0.25
CA THR A 197 9.18 4.48 0.70
C THR A 197 10.52 4.91 1.29
N LEU A 198 11.48 4.02 1.46
CA LEU A 198 12.82 4.32 1.97
C LEU A 198 13.85 4.39 0.84
N GLY A 199 13.78 3.50 -0.14
CA GLY A 199 14.79 3.40 -1.19
C GLY A 199 14.93 4.68 -2.01
N ILE A 200 13.81 5.35 -2.32
CA ILE A 200 13.85 6.56 -3.15
C ILE A 200 14.42 7.77 -2.38
N PRO A 201 13.95 8.10 -1.16
CA PRO A 201 14.60 9.17 -0.38
C PRO A 201 16.08 8.93 -0.12
N LEU A 202 16.49 7.68 0.15
CA LEU A 202 17.90 7.33 0.33
C LEU A 202 18.71 7.56 -0.95
N ALA A 203 18.20 7.13 -2.10
CA ALA A 203 18.84 7.33 -3.40
C ALA A 203 18.98 8.82 -3.75
N ASN A 204 18.03 9.65 -3.33
CA ASN A 204 18.03 11.09 -3.54
C ASN A 204 18.88 11.87 -2.51
N GLY A 205 19.56 11.18 -1.59
CA GLY A 205 20.44 11.83 -0.62
C GLY A 205 19.72 12.47 0.58
N ALA A 206 18.46 12.11 0.85
CA ALA A 206 17.66 12.68 1.93
C ALA A 206 18.26 12.42 3.33
N TYR A 207 19.19 11.48 3.47
CA TYR A 207 19.96 11.23 4.69
C TYR A 207 20.74 12.46 5.19
N ARG A 208 20.97 13.45 4.31
CA ARG A 208 21.62 14.73 4.65
C ARG A 208 20.71 15.69 5.44
N GLN A 209 19.41 15.42 5.52
CA GLN A 209 18.43 16.25 6.24
C GLN A 209 18.43 16.02 7.77
N GLY A 210 19.34 15.18 8.28
CA GLY A 210 19.54 15.01 9.73
C GLY A 210 18.37 14.29 10.42
N THR A 211 18.03 14.74 11.63
CA THR A 211 17.10 14.06 12.56
C THR A 211 15.71 13.85 11.99
N VAL A 212 15.16 14.82 11.24
CA VAL A 212 13.81 14.75 10.63
C VAL A 212 13.67 13.56 9.69
N PHE A 213 14.72 13.26 8.92
CA PHE A 213 14.74 12.11 8.01
C PHE A 213 14.78 10.78 8.78
N TRP A 214 15.60 10.70 9.82
CA TRP A 214 15.72 9.48 10.62
C TRP A 214 14.45 9.17 11.41
N GLU A 215 13.76 10.20 11.93
CA GLU A 215 12.42 10.04 12.50
C GLU A 215 11.44 9.50 11.46
N HIS A 216 11.45 10.05 10.24
CA HIS A 216 10.61 9.53 9.15
C HIS A 216 10.90 8.06 8.85
N CYS A 217 12.17 7.68 8.73
CA CYS A 217 12.57 6.29 8.54
C CYS A 217 12.08 5.38 9.67
N LEU A 218 12.16 5.83 10.92
CA LEU A 218 11.69 5.05 12.07
C LEU A 218 10.20 4.75 12.00
N PHE A 219 9.36 5.76 11.71
CA PHE A 219 7.91 5.56 11.53
C PHE A 219 7.62 4.58 10.38
N VAL A 220 8.27 4.75 9.24
CA VAL A 220 8.08 3.90 8.05
C VAL A 220 8.53 2.45 8.31
N LEU A 221 9.53 2.22 9.16
CA LEU A 221 9.98 0.89 9.55
C LEU A 221 9.04 0.23 10.57
N LEU A 222 8.67 0.95 11.64
CA LEU A 222 7.99 0.36 12.79
C LEU A 222 6.47 0.23 12.59
N THR A 223 5.81 1.23 12.01
CA THR A 223 4.34 1.25 11.92
C THR A 223 3.78 0.04 11.13
N PRO A 224 4.35 -0.35 9.97
CA PRO A 224 3.89 -1.57 9.28
C PRO A 224 4.05 -2.83 10.13
N LEU A 225 5.13 -2.94 10.92
CA LEU A 225 5.36 -4.10 11.79
C LEU A 225 4.31 -4.19 12.88
N VAL A 226 3.97 -3.06 13.51
CA VAL A 226 2.89 -2.99 14.52
C VAL A 226 1.56 -3.46 13.91
N LEU A 227 1.26 -3.08 12.67
CA LEU A 227 0.03 -3.50 11.98
C LEU A 227 0.00 -5.00 11.67
N LEU A 228 1.17 -5.63 11.54
CA LEU A 228 1.27 -7.07 11.32
C LEU A 228 1.18 -7.88 12.62
N LEU A 229 1.36 -7.27 13.80
CA LEU A 229 1.31 -7.99 15.08
C LEU A 229 -0.05 -8.66 15.33
N PRO A 230 -1.21 -7.98 15.22
CA PRO A 230 -2.52 -8.62 15.46
C PRO A 230 -2.79 -9.78 14.50
N LEU A 231 -2.42 -9.63 13.23
CA LEU A 231 -2.58 -10.69 12.22
C LEU A 231 -1.68 -11.90 12.53
N SER A 232 -0.47 -11.65 13.01
CA SER A 232 0.48 -12.71 13.38
C SER A 232 0.03 -13.43 14.64
N ILE A 233 -0.41 -12.70 15.68
CA ILE A 233 -0.95 -13.23 16.92
C ILE A 233 -2.21 -14.06 16.66
N PHE A 234 -3.19 -13.53 15.92
CA PHE A 234 -4.42 -14.25 15.57
C PHE A 234 -4.13 -15.57 14.84
N ARG A 235 -3.15 -15.56 13.92
CA ARG A 235 -2.74 -16.78 13.21
C ARG A 235 -2.04 -17.79 14.11
N LEU A 236 -1.18 -17.32 15.03
CA LEU A 236 -0.52 -18.18 16.02
C LEU A 236 -1.56 -18.84 16.93
N LEU A 237 -2.51 -18.07 17.48
CA LEU A 237 -3.60 -18.59 18.33
C LEU A 237 -4.46 -19.63 17.61
N LYS A 238 -4.79 -19.38 16.32
CA LYS A 238 -5.54 -20.34 15.50
C LYS A 238 -4.73 -21.61 15.21
N ALA A 239 -3.41 -21.50 15.07
CA ALA A 239 -2.52 -22.64 14.86
C ALA A 239 -2.44 -23.51 16.12
N THR A 240 -2.26 -22.92 17.30
CA THR A 240 -2.25 -23.64 18.59
C THR A 240 -3.58 -24.34 18.86
N ASN A 241 -4.72 -23.71 18.56
CA ASN A 241 -6.03 -24.36 18.73
C ASN A 241 -6.21 -25.58 17.81
N LYS A 242 -5.67 -25.55 16.58
CA LYS A 242 -5.73 -26.71 15.68
C LYS A 242 -4.83 -27.86 16.12
N THR A 243 -3.61 -27.59 16.60
CA THR A 243 -2.74 -28.65 17.14
C THR A 243 -3.34 -29.28 18.38
N VAL A 244 -3.84 -28.49 19.33
CA VAL A 244 -4.48 -29.02 20.55
C VAL A 244 -5.73 -29.85 20.22
N GLY A 245 -6.55 -29.43 19.25
CA GLY A 245 -7.72 -30.21 18.79
C GLY A 245 -7.35 -31.57 18.17
N VAL A 246 -6.26 -31.66 17.42
CA VAL A 246 -5.79 -32.93 16.83
C VAL A 246 -5.26 -33.88 17.91
N TYR A 247 -4.50 -33.38 18.88
CA TYR A 247 -4.00 -34.19 20.00
C TYR A 247 -5.12 -34.62 20.97
N GLY A 248 -6.16 -33.80 21.14
CA GLY A 248 -7.33 -34.14 21.96
C GLY A 248 -8.18 -35.27 21.38
N VAL A 249 -8.36 -35.31 20.05
CA VAL A 249 -9.08 -36.39 19.37
C VAL A 249 -8.32 -37.72 19.42
N ILE A 250 -6.99 -37.68 19.26
CA ILE A 250 -6.15 -38.91 19.31
C ILE A 250 -6.17 -39.54 20.71
N ARG A 251 -6.30 -38.75 21.78
CA ARG A 251 -6.34 -39.25 23.16
C ARG A 251 -7.69 -39.85 23.58
N SER A 252 -8.75 -39.63 22.81
CA SER A 252 -10.09 -40.18 23.06
C SER A 252 -10.34 -41.54 22.40
N ILE A 253 -9.38 -42.03 21.59
CA ILE A 253 -9.51 -43.27 20.80
C ILE A 253 -8.71 -44.44 21.43
N HIS A 254 -8.04 -44.21 22.57
CA HIS A 254 -7.39 -45.22 23.40
C HIS A 254 -8.06 -45.29 24.77
#